data_AF-A0A537LKN2-F1
#
_entry.id   AF-A0A537LKN2-F1
#
_cell.length_a   1.000
_cell.length_b   1.000
_cell.length_c   1.000
_cell.angle_alpha   90.00
_cell.angle_beta   90.00
_cell.angle_gamma   90.00
#
_symmetry.space_group_name_H-M   'P 1'
#
loop_
_entity.id
_entity.type
_entity.pdbx_description
1 polymer ?
#
loop_
_entity_poly.entity_id
_entity_poly.type
_entity_poly.pdbx_seq_one_letter_code
_entity_poly.pdbx_strand_id
1 'polypeptide(L)' 'MPHRKVSAKEQALARLHEQIRHCDRCPLHRTRTQAVPGAGPASARIMFVGEAPGRQEDLSGQPFVGAAGKFL' A
#
# COMPACT_ATOMS: atom_id res chain seq x y z
N MET A 1 -25.59 9.20 -12.10
CA MET A 1 -24.33 8.81 -11.42
C MET A 1 -23.53 7.98 -12.42
N PRO A 2 -22.44 8.48 -13.04
CA PRO A 2 -21.79 7.75 -14.12
C PRO A 2 -21.07 6.52 -13.54
N HIS A 3 -21.42 5.34 -14.04
CA HIS A 3 -20.75 4.09 -13.70
C HIS A 3 -19.30 4.13 -14.20
N ARG A 4 -18.35 4.46 -13.33
CA ARG A 4 -16.91 4.42 -13.66
C ARG A 4 -16.48 2.97 -13.78
N LYS A 5 -16.23 2.50 -15.00
CA LYS A 5 -15.69 1.15 -15.25
C LYS A 5 -14.29 1.06 -14.62
N VAL A 6 -14.12 0.18 -13.65
CA VAL A 6 -12.81 -0.12 -13.02
C VAL A 6 -11.94 -0.85 -14.04
N SER A 7 -10.76 -0.31 -14.34
CA SER A 7 -9.82 -0.88 -15.30
C SER A 7 -9.23 -2.21 -14.83
N ALA A 8 -8.77 -3.04 -15.76
CA ALA A 8 -8.12 -4.31 -15.43
C ALA A 8 -6.87 -4.11 -14.54
N LYS A 9 -6.14 -3.00 -14.72
CA LYS A 9 -4.98 -2.65 -13.90
C LYS A 9 -5.37 -2.33 -12.46
N GLU A 10 -6.45 -1.56 -12.25
CA GLU A 10 -6.96 -1.27 -10.90
C GLU A 10 -7.44 -2.55 -10.20
N GLN A 11 -8.08 -3.47 -10.93
CA GLN A 11 -8.49 -4.77 -10.37
C GLN A 11 -7.28 -5.63 -10.00
N ALA A 12 -6.26 -5.69 -10.85
CA ALA A 12 -5.02 -6.42 -10.57
C ALA A 12 -4.29 -5.83 -9.34
N LEU A 13 -4.22 -4.50 -9.25
CA LEU A 13 -3.60 -3.82 -8.11
C LEU A 13 -4.37 -4.08 -6.81
N ALA A 14 -5.71 -4.03 -6.84
CA ALA A 14 -6.54 -4.37 -5.69
C ALA A 14 -6.33 -5.81 -5.22
N ARG A 15 -6.26 -6.78 -6.15
CA ARG A 15 -5.95 -8.18 -5.82
C ARG A 15 -4.56 -8.33 -5.20
N LEU A 16 -3.57 -7.62 -5.73
CA LEU A 16 -2.21 -7.62 -5.18
C LEU A 16 -2.20 -7.05 -3.75
N HIS A 17 -2.93 -5.95 -3.49
CA HIS A 17 -3.04 -5.38 -2.15
C HIS A 17 -3.62 -6.37 -1.15
N GLU A 18 -4.63 -7.14 -1.55
CA GLU A 18 -5.22 -8.17 -0.70
C GLU A 18 -4.23 -9.29 -0.38
N GLN A 19 -3.49 -9.76 -1.38
CA GLN A 19 -2.44 -10.76 -1.16
C GLN A 19 -1.34 -10.26 -0.20
N ILE A 20 -0.97 -8.98 -0.29
CA ILE A 20 0.03 -8.37 0.61
C ILE A 20 -0.49 -8.34 2.05
N ARG A 21 -1.77 -8.01 2.26
CA ARG A 21 -2.40 -7.94 3.60
C ARG A 21 -2.34 -9.28 4.34
N HIS A 22 -2.48 -10.38 3.60
CA HIS A 22 -2.45 -11.74 4.16
C HIS A 22 -1.09 -12.43 4.07
N CYS A 23 -0.04 -11.77 3.58
CA CYS A 23 1.26 -12.40 3.36
C CYS A 23 1.96 -12.76 4.68
N ASP A 24 2.15 -14.05 4.94
CA ASP A 24 2.81 -14.61 6.13
C ASP A 24 4.20 -15.23 5.85
N ARG A 25 4.72 -15.02 4.63
CA ARG A 25 5.94 -15.67 4.12
C ARG A 25 7.26 -15.30 4.83
N CYS A 26 7.27 -14.32 5.72
CA CYS A 26 8.47 -13.95 6.50
C CYS A 26 8.11 -13.51 7.93
N PRO A 27 9.05 -13.53 8.90
CA PRO A 27 8.77 -13.22 10.30
C PRO A 27 8.16 -11.84 10.59
N LEU A 28 8.29 -10.87 9.68
CA LEU A 28 7.74 -9.52 9.84
C LEU A 28 6.21 -9.51 10.02
N HIS A 29 5.51 -10.55 9.54
CA HIS A 29 4.07 -10.66 9.75
C HIS A 29 3.66 -10.81 11.21
N ARG A 30 4.58 -11.26 12.08
CA ARG A 30 4.31 -11.53 13.49
C ARG A 30 4.27 -10.27 14.35
N THR A 31 4.92 -9.20 13.89
CA THR A 31 5.12 -7.98 14.70
C THR A 31 4.39 -6.76 14.17
N ARG A 32 4.01 -6.76 12.87
CA ARG A 32 3.24 -5.67 12.27
C ARG A 32 1.82 -5.65 12.81
N THR A 33 1.23 -4.46 12.97
CA THR A 33 -0.20 -4.31 13.23
C THR A 33 -0.99 -4.68 11.98
N GLN A 34 -0.54 -4.20 10.82
CA GLN A 34 -1.13 -4.50 9.52
C GLN A 34 -0.13 -4.28 8.39
N ALA A 35 -0.31 -4.97 7.27
CA ALA A 35 0.52 -4.69 6.10
C ALA A 35 0.13 -3.33 5.48
N VAL A 36 1.13 -2.63 4.94
CA VAL A 36 0.96 -1.34 4.26
C VAL A 36 1.27 -1.54 2.78
N PRO A 37 0.28 -1.94 1.95
CA PRO A 37 0.46 -1.94 0.50
C PRO A 37 0.64 -0.51 -0.02
N GLY A 38 1.08 -0.38 -1.27
CA GLY A 38 1.22 0.92 -1.93
C GLY A 38 -0.11 1.68 -2.05
N ALA A 39 -0.01 2.97 -2.30
CA ALA A 39 -1.15 3.85 -2.53
C ALA A 39 -0.96 4.63 -3.83
N GLY A 40 -2.07 4.96 -4.51
CA GLY A 40 -2.08 5.73 -5.75
C GLY A 40 -2.78 5.02 -6.91
N PRO A 41 -2.93 5.71 -8.06
CA PRO A 41 -3.60 5.16 -9.21
C PRO A 41 -2.74 4.11 -9.91
N ALA A 42 -3.35 3.03 -10.40
CA ALA A 42 -2.67 2.00 -11.20
C ALA A 42 -2.14 2.53 -12.55
N SER A 43 -2.57 3.74 -12.95
CA SER A 43 -2.11 4.46 -14.13
C SER A 43 -1.01 5.48 -13.83
N ALA A 44 -0.49 5.55 -12.59
CA ALA A 44 0.59 6.46 -12.24
C ALA A 44 1.79 6.27 -13.17
N ARG A 45 2.34 7.39 -13.66
CA ARG A 45 3.55 7.40 -14.51
C ARG A 45 4.85 7.31 -13.70
N ILE A 46 4.79 7.66 -12.42
CA ILE A 46 5.93 7.71 -11.50
C ILE A 46 5.51 6.97 -10.24
N MET A 47 6.42 6.16 -9.70
CA MET A 47 6.25 5.43 -8.46
C MET A 47 7.41 5.77 -7.52
N PHE A 48 7.09 6.10 -6.28
CA PHE A 48 8.06 6.28 -5.21
C PHE A 48 8.13 5.00 -4.38
N VAL A 49 9.35 4.52 -4.12
CA VAL A 49 9.61 3.30 -3.35
C VAL A 49 10.50 3.67 -2.16
N GLY A 50 9.98 3.46 -0.96
CA GLY A 50 10.74 3.59 0.28
C GLY A 50 11.32 2.25 0.75
N GLU A 51 11.93 2.23 1.93
CA GLU A 51 12.51 1.02 2.52
C GLU A 51 11.44 0.11 3.12
N ALA A 52 10.72 0.59 4.14
CA ALA A 52 9.71 -0.18 4.88
C ALA A 52 8.71 0.75 5.59
N PRO A 53 7.53 0.24 6.00
CA PRO A 53 6.59 0.99 6.83
C PRO A 53 7.19 1.31 8.20
N GLY A 54 7.11 2.57 8.63
CA GLY A 54 7.40 2.98 9.99
C GLY A 54 6.21 2.74 10.93
N ARG A 55 6.33 3.20 12.18
CA ARG A 55 5.27 3.05 13.19
C ARG A 55 3.94 3.69 12.77
N GLN A 56 3.99 4.90 12.20
CA GLN A 56 2.77 5.63 11.84
C GLN A 56 2.08 4.99 10.63
N GLU A 57 2.87 4.51 9.67
CA GLU A 57 2.41 3.76 8.51
C GLU A 57 1.78 2.42 8.95
N ASP A 58 2.43 1.65 9.82
CA ASP A 58 1.92 0.39 10.35
C ASP A 58 0.58 0.58 11.08
N LEU A 59 0.42 1.66 11.87
CA LEU A 59 -0.82 1.95 12.57
C LEU A 59 -1.95 2.44 11.66
N SER A 60 -1.62 3.17 10.59
CA SER A 60 -2.62 3.79 9.70
C SER A 60 -2.97 2.93 8.48
N GLY A 61 -2.09 2.00 8.09
CA GLY A 61 -2.20 1.28 6.83
C GLY A 61 -1.89 2.10 5.59
N GLN A 62 -1.34 3.31 5.74
CA GLN A 62 -1.03 4.21 4.63
C GLN A 62 0.49 4.42 4.52
N PRO A 63 1.07 4.40 3.31
CA PRO A 63 2.49 4.67 3.13
C PRO A 63 2.80 6.17 3.29
N PHE A 64 4.01 6.50 3.76
CA PHE A 64 4.55 7.87 3.84
C PHE A 64 3.67 8.87 4.64
N VAL A 65 3.09 8.46 5.76
CA VAL A 65 2.32 9.37 6.65
C VAL A 65 3.11 9.84 7.87
N GLY A 66 4.28 9.24 8.12
CA GLY A 66 5.18 9.60 9.21
C GLY A 66 6.00 10.87 8.93
N ALA A 67 6.95 11.17 9.80
CA ALA A 67 7.77 12.39 9.72
C ALA A 67 8.53 12.51 8.38
N ALA A 68 9.08 11.41 7.87
CA ALA A 68 9.77 11.38 6.58
C ALA A 68 8.81 11.63 5.40
N GLY A 69 7.58 11.16 5.50
CA GLY A 69 6.55 11.33 4.47
C GLY A 69 6.05 12.77 4.31
N LYS A 70 6.18 13.62 5.34
CA LYS A 70 5.79 15.04 5.26
C LYS A 70 6.63 15.86 4.26
N PHE A 71 7.79 15.35 3.87
CA PHE A 71 8.72 16.03 2.97
C PHE A 71 8.72 15.42 1.55
N LEU A 72 7.86 14.44 1.29
CA LEU A 72 7.77 13.68 0.04
C LEU A 72 6.52 14.04 -0.77
#